data_AF-A0A0F9BDT1-F1
#
_entry.id   AF-A0A0F9BDT1-F1
#
_cell.length_a   1.000
_cell.length_b   1.000
_cell.length_c   1.000
_cell.angle_alpha   90.00
_cell.angle_beta   90.00
_cell.angle_gamma   90.00
#
_symmetry.space_group_name_H-M   'P 1'
#
loop_
_entity.id
_entity.type
_entity.pdbx_description
1 polymer ?
#
loop_
_entity_poly.entity_id
_entity_poly.type
_entity_poly.pdbx_seq_one_letter_code
_entity_poly.pdbx_strand_id
1 'polypeptide(L)' 'SYIEVDKSLERPAEINFLRANYERAKDIIGWTPSVDFRSLIKMMVSADLEDVGFHKADWS' A
#
# COMPACT_ATOMS: atom_id res chain seq x y z
N SER A 1 0.71 -9.46 -21.38
CA SER A 1 0.36 -9.42 -19.96
C SER A 1 0.16 -10.85 -19.51
N TYR A 2 0.87 -11.29 -18.47
CA TYR A 2 0.72 -12.62 -17.88
C TYR A 2 0.14 -12.42 -16.47
N ILE A 3 -1.04 -12.98 -16.22
CA ILE A 3 -1.74 -12.92 -14.94
C ILE A 3 -2.09 -14.35 -14.57
N GLU A 4 -1.75 -14.74 -13.34
CA GLU A 4 -2.08 -16.03 -12.76
C GLU A 4 -2.90 -15.80 -11.47
N VAL A 5 -3.89 -16.66 -11.25
CA VAL A 5 -4.71 -16.66 -10.03
C VAL A 5 -4.40 -17.92 -9.24
N ASP A 6 -3.79 -17.75 -8.06
CA ASP A 6 -3.53 -18.85 -7.14
C ASP A 6 -4.65 -18.97 -6.10
N LYS A 7 -5.41 -20.08 -6.20
CA LYS A 7 -6.51 -20.39 -5.28
C LYS A 7 -6.04 -20.61 -3.84
N SER A 8 -4.77 -20.92 -3.61
CA SER A 8 -4.23 -21.11 -2.26
C SER A 8 -4.23 -19.82 -1.42
N LEU A 9 -4.26 -18.66 -2.09
CA LEU A 9 -4.31 -17.35 -1.45
C LEU A 9 -5.75 -16.85 -1.18
N GLU A 10 -6.78 -17.58 -1.65
CA GLU A 10 -8.16 -17.22 -1.41
C GLU A 10 -8.56 -17.50 0.05
N ARG A 11 -9.21 -16.52 0.68
CA ARG A 11 -9.70 -16.64 2.06
C ARG A 11 -11.18 -17.06 2.02
N PRO A 12 -11.60 -18.13 2.73
CA PRO A 12 -12.99 -18.60 2.72
C PRO A 12 -14.05 -17.57 3.16
N ALA A 13 -13.64 -16.57 3.94
CA ALA A 13 -14.50 -15.50 4.45
C ALA A 13 -13.92 -14.12 4.08
N GLU A 14 -13.88 -13.83 2.78
CA GLU A 14 -13.35 -12.56 2.27
C GLU A 14 -14.30 -11.38 2.56
N ILE A 15 -13.72 -10.21 2.82
CA ILE A 15 -14.46 -8.97 3.03
C ILE A 15 -14.35 -8.11 1.78
N ASN A 16 -15.46 -7.95 1.06
CA ASN A 16 -15.47 -7.23 -0.22
C ASN A 16 -15.14 -5.73 -0.11
N PHE A 17 -15.42 -5.09 1.04
CA PHE A 17 -15.17 -3.66 1.24
C PHE A 17 -14.67 -3.37 2.65
N LEU A 18 -13.51 -2.73 2.72
CA LEU A 18 -12.96 -2.15 3.95
C LEU A 18 -12.74 -0.65 3.72
N ARG A 19 -13.70 0.17 4.16
CA ARG A 19 -13.69 1.63 4.00
C ARG A 19 -14.14 2.28 5.29
N ALA A 20 -13.19 2.86 6.04
CA ALA A 20 -13.48 3.56 7.28
C ALA A 20 -13.70 5.07 7.03
N ASN A 21 -14.54 5.69 7.86
CA ASN A 21 -14.67 7.15 7.95
C ASN A 21 -13.90 7.62 9.19
N TYR A 22 -12.93 8.53 9.01
CA TYR A 22 -12.07 9.04 10.08
C TYR A 22 -12.45 10.43 10.61
N GLU A 23 -13.59 11.02 10.20
CA GLU A 23 -13.98 12.38 10.62
C GLU A 23 -13.98 12.54 12.15
N ARG A 24 -14.41 11.52 12.90
CA ARG A 24 -14.37 11.58 14.38
C ARG A 24 -12.95 11.78 14.93
N ALA A 25 -11.95 11.14 14.35
CA ALA A 25 -10.56 11.29 14.79
C ALA A 25 -10.02 12.69 14.43
N LYS A 26 -10.37 13.19 13.26
CA LYS A 26 -10.04 14.55 12.84
C LYS A 26 -10.66 15.59 13.77
N ASP A 27 -11.93 15.42 14.16
CA ASP A 27 -12.63 16.39 14.99
C ASP A 27 -12.14 16.41 16.44
N ILE A 28 -11.88 15.23 17.03
CA ILE A 28 -11.53 15.14 18.46
C ILE A 28 -10.04 15.38 18.69
N ILE A 29 -9.18 14.85 17.82
CA ILE A 29 -7.71 14.85 18.04
C ILE A 29 -6.94 15.50 16.89
N GLY A 30 -7.60 16.13 15.93
CA GLY A 30 -6.94 16.79 14.79
C GLY A 30 -6.23 15.83 13.84
N TRP A 31 -6.45 14.51 13.99
CA TRP A 31 -5.70 13.52 13.23
C TRP A 31 -6.19 13.45 11.78
N THR A 32 -5.24 13.46 10.85
CA THR A 32 -5.46 13.23 9.42
C THR A 32 -4.38 12.28 8.88
N PRO A 33 -4.68 11.46 7.85
CA PRO A 33 -3.68 10.61 7.23
C PRO A 33 -2.60 11.47 6.56
N SER A 34 -1.34 11.21 6.87
CA SER A 34 -0.19 11.93 6.29
C SER A 34 0.30 11.34 4.98
N VAL A 35 -0.13 10.12 4.62
CA VAL A 35 0.32 9.39 3.44
C VAL A 35 -0.88 8.86 2.67
N ASP A 36 -0.98 9.18 1.38
CA ASP A 36 -1.98 8.63 0.48
C ASP A 36 -1.54 7.28 -0.13
N PHE A 37 -2.49 6.56 -0.73
CA PHE A 37 -2.26 5.21 -1.27
C PHE A 37 -1.13 5.15 -2.32
N ARG A 38 -1.05 6.13 -3.23
CA ARG A 38 -0.02 6.15 -4.28
C ARG A 38 1.35 6.43 -3.68
N SER A 39 1.42 7.33 -2.72
CA SER A 39 2.64 7.65 -2.00
C SER A 39 3.14 6.46 -1.17
N LEU A 40 2.24 5.72 -0.53
CA LEU A 40 2.57 4.48 0.18
C LEU A 40 3.18 3.43 -0.75
N ILE A 41 2.57 3.16 -1.91
CA ILE A 41 3.11 2.20 -2.89
C ILE A 41 4.53 2.58 -3.30
N LYS A 42 4.75 3.87 -3.63
CA LYS A 42 6.09 4.35 -4.01
C LYS A 42 7.10 4.13 -2.90
N MET A 43 6.74 4.47 -1.67
CA MET A 43 7.62 4.32 -0.51
C MET A 43 8.04 2.86 -0.30
N MET A 44 7.07 1.93 -0.38
CA MET A 44 7.33 0.50 -0.21
C MET A 44 8.22 -0.04 -1.32
N VAL A 45 7.89 0.23 -2.59
CA VAL A 45 8.67 -0.29 -3.73
C VAL A 45 10.07 0.31 -3.78
N SER A 46 10.21 1.60 -3.48
CA SER A 46 11.53 2.24 -3.41
C SER A 46 12.40 1.61 -2.33
N ALA A 47 11.85 1.34 -1.14
CA ALA A 47 12.58 0.68 -0.06
C ALA A 47 13.03 -0.74 -0.45
N ASP A 48 12.15 -1.55 -1.04
CA ASP A 48 12.50 -2.90 -1.49
C ASP A 48 13.57 -2.89 -2.59
N LEU A 49 13.51 -1.93 -3.51
CA LEU A 49 14.54 -1.75 -4.53
C LEU A 49 15.90 -1.38 -3.91
N GLU A 50 15.91 -0.44 -2.98
CA GLU A 50 17.13 -0.06 -2.27
C GLU A 50 17.73 -1.25 -1.49
N ASP A 51 16.89 -2.09 -0.86
CA ASP A 51 17.31 -3.26 -0.10
C ASP A 51 17.99 -4.33 -0.98
N VAL A 52 17.51 -4.52 -2.22
CA VAL A 52 18.16 -5.42 -3.19
C VAL A 52 19.33 -4.78 -3.94
N GLY A 53 19.76 -3.59 -3.52
CA GLY A 53 20.91 -2.87 -4.08
C GLY A 53 20.63 -2.18 -5.41
N PHE A 54 19.35 -2.00 -5.76
CA PHE A 54 18.95 -1.21 -6.91
C PHE A 54 18.92 0.26 -6.51
N HIS A 55 19.70 1.10 -7.19
CA HIS A 55 19.69 2.54 -7.00
C HIS A 55 19.24 3.19 -8.29
N LYS A 56 18.45 4.24 -8.19
CA LYS A 56 17.91 4.93 -9.37
C LYS A 56 19.01 5.47 -10.31
N ALA A 57 20.23 5.66 -9.80
CA ALA A 57 21.42 6.03 -10.57
C ALA A 57 21.95 4.89 -11.47
N ASP A 58 21.57 3.64 -11.22
CA ASP A 58 21.99 2.48 -12.03
C ASP A 58 21.31 2.44 -13.43
N TRP A 59 20.38 3.37 -13.69
CA TRP A 59 19.58 3.47 -14.91
C TRP A 59 19.79 4.78 -15.70
N SER A 60 20.76 5.59 -15.31
CA SER A 60 21.21 6.78 -16.06
C SER A 60 22.54 6.51 -16.73
#